data_AF-A0A2Z5V0M4-F1
#
_entry.id   AF-A0A2Z5V0M4-F1
#
_cell.length_a   1.000
_cell.length_b   1.000
_cell.length_c   1.000
_cell.angle_alpha   90.00
_cell.angle_beta   90.00
_cell.angle_gamma   90.00
#
_symmetry.space_group_name_H-M   'P 1'
#
loop_
_entity.id
_entity.type
_entity.pdbx_description
1 polymer ?
#
loop_
_entity_poly.entity_id
_entity_poly.type
_entity_poly.pdbx_seq_one_letter_code
_entity_poly.pdbx_strand_id
1 'polypeptide(L)'
;MELDNPDAKEFASWRSYDVYADRVRHSSRYVWDPAIQAFLATVIATIEQRDQTLHTGRILFRAQQGVEVFDQHDEQGNWIGEYTSGFGAKRMKPLERRAKEGRANPAGIPVLYLGSTAETSISEVRPWVGAEVSVAKCRILRDLRTLDLSLGHGHSSFGGLNMGQIMGTTPISASEKKSAVWTDIDNAFSRPVTLSDDSADYVPTQILAELFRAQGYDAIAYKSQFGDDEGYNIAVFDPSAVDVISCAPYRVETIKVTAAQFDNDWYKHVAGEEELNQLANSTEEDHRPT
;
A
#
# COMPACT_ATOMS: atom_id res chain seq x y z
N MET A 1 -20.92 7.04 -21.91
CA MET A 1 -19.51 7.09 -21.49
C MET A 1 -18.74 6.28 -22.50
N GLU A 2 -17.69 6.85 -23.09
CA GLU A 2 -16.79 6.09 -23.96
C GLU A 2 -16.10 5.00 -23.14
N LEU A 3 -16.03 3.80 -23.68
CA LEU A 3 -15.44 2.64 -22.99
C LEU A 3 -13.96 2.51 -23.37
N ASP A 4 -13.15 1.98 -22.47
CA ASP A 4 -11.78 1.60 -22.81
C ASP A 4 -11.79 0.56 -23.94
N ASN A 5 -10.78 0.62 -24.82
CA ASN A 5 -10.70 -0.22 -26.01
C ASN A 5 -9.51 -1.18 -25.92
N PRO A 6 -9.73 -2.44 -25.50
CA PRO A 6 -8.65 -3.41 -25.36
C PRO A 6 -8.03 -3.80 -26.70
N ASP A 7 -8.82 -3.85 -27.78
CA ASP A 7 -8.32 -4.22 -29.12
C ASP A 7 -7.36 -3.17 -29.68
N ALA A 8 -7.63 -1.89 -29.41
CA ALA A 8 -6.75 -0.78 -29.74
C ALA A 8 -5.66 -0.51 -28.68
N LYS A 9 -5.67 -1.24 -27.56
CA LYS A 9 -4.80 -1.00 -26.39
C LYS A 9 -4.88 0.43 -25.87
N GLU A 10 -6.07 1.00 -25.86
CA GLU A 10 -6.28 2.42 -25.57
C GLU A 10 -7.31 2.63 -24.47
N PHE A 11 -6.92 3.34 -23.41
CA PHE A 11 -7.85 3.81 -22.40
C PHE A 11 -8.70 4.96 -22.96
N ALA A 12 -9.98 5.00 -22.62
CA ALA A 12 -10.89 6.07 -23.01
C ALA A 12 -10.45 7.41 -22.41
N SER A 13 -9.93 7.39 -21.18
CA SER A 13 -9.50 8.59 -20.46
C SER A 13 -8.23 8.35 -19.65
N TRP A 14 -7.49 9.42 -19.37
CA TRP A 14 -6.41 9.39 -18.38
C TRP A 14 -6.94 9.09 -16.97
N ARG A 15 -8.26 9.28 -16.73
CA ARG A 15 -8.97 8.97 -15.48
C ARG A 15 -9.61 7.58 -15.45
N SER A 16 -9.31 6.69 -16.40
CA SER A 16 -9.99 5.38 -16.48
C SER A 16 -9.81 4.56 -15.19
N TYR A 17 -8.65 4.66 -14.52
CA TYR A 17 -8.44 4.03 -13.21
C TYR A 17 -9.38 4.57 -12.13
N ASP A 18 -9.52 5.90 -12.00
CA ASP A 18 -10.42 6.51 -11.01
C ASP A 18 -11.87 6.07 -11.21
N VAL A 19 -12.33 6.06 -12.47
CA VAL A 19 -13.69 5.64 -12.83
C VAL A 19 -13.91 4.17 -12.49
N TYR A 20 -12.93 3.30 -12.80
CA TYR A 20 -12.97 1.90 -12.41
C TYR A 20 -13.00 1.75 -10.88
N ALA A 21 -12.10 2.44 -10.17
CA ALA A 21 -11.94 2.32 -8.73
C ALA A 21 -13.19 2.77 -7.98
N ASP A 22 -13.80 3.89 -8.39
CA ASP A 22 -15.07 4.37 -7.85
C ASP A 22 -16.21 3.34 -8.04
N ARG A 23 -16.32 2.78 -9.26
CA ARG A 23 -17.36 1.80 -9.58
C ARG A 23 -17.27 0.53 -8.73
N VAL A 24 -16.08 -0.06 -8.60
CA VAL A 24 -15.93 -1.31 -7.82
C VAL A 24 -16.03 -1.09 -6.32
N ARG A 25 -15.73 0.13 -5.83
CA ARG A 25 -15.96 0.51 -4.43
C ARG A 25 -17.43 0.66 -4.11
N HIS A 26 -18.17 1.39 -4.94
CA HIS A 26 -19.46 1.95 -4.56
C HIS A 26 -20.67 1.44 -5.36
N SER A 27 -20.49 0.74 -6.48
CA SER A 27 -21.60 0.38 -7.38
C SER A 27 -21.65 -1.10 -7.76
N SER A 28 -20.55 -1.68 -8.22
CA SER A 28 -20.57 -2.98 -8.90
C SER A 28 -19.31 -3.79 -8.62
N ARG A 29 -19.19 -4.23 -7.36
CA ARG A 29 -18.03 -4.99 -6.88
C ARG A 29 -17.94 -6.40 -7.45
N TYR A 30 -19.06 -7.11 -7.49
CA TYR A 30 -19.10 -8.55 -7.79
C TYR A 30 -19.68 -8.89 -9.16
N VAL A 31 -20.57 -8.05 -9.68
CA VAL A 31 -21.19 -8.22 -10.99
C VAL A 31 -20.74 -7.04 -11.85
N TRP A 32 -19.77 -7.29 -12.72
CA TRP A 32 -19.11 -6.24 -13.47
C TRP A 32 -19.92 -5.83 -14.70
N ASP A 33 -20.09 -4.52 -14.84
CA ASP A 33 -20.68 -3.91 -16.03
C ASP A 33 -19.67 -3.88 -17.20
N PRO A 34 -20.11 -3.54 -18.43
CA PRO A 34 -19.22 -3.46 -19.58
C PRO A 34 -18.05 -2.49 -19.42
N ALA A 35 -18.17 -1.46 -18.56
CA ALA A 35 -17.10 -0.49 -18.35
C ALA A 35 -15.96 -1.09 -17.50
N ILE A 36 -16.30 -1.80 -16.42
CA ILE A 36 -15.30 -2.51 -15.60
C ILE A 36 -14.60 -3.58 -16.45
N GLN A 37 -15.36 -4.35 -17.24
CA GLN A 37 -14.81 -5.38 -18.12
C GLN A 37 -13.85 -4.81 -19.16
N ALA A 38 -14.25 -3.72 -19.83
CA ALA A 38 -13.42 -3.02 -20.81
C ALA A 38 -12.12 -2.49 -20.18
N PHE A 39 -12.21 -1.87 -19.00
CA PHE A 39 -11.03 -1.38 -18.27
C PHE A 39 -10.03 -2.50 -17.97
N LEU A 40 -10.49 -3.59 -17.34
CA LEU A 40 -9.62 -4.71 -16.96
C LEU A 40 -8.98 -5.39 -18.19
N ALA A 41 -9.75 -5.55 -19.27
CA ALA A 41 -9.22 -6.07 -20.53
C ALA A 41 -8.16 -5.13 -21.13
N THR A 42 -8.36 -3.82 -21.03
CA THR A 42 -7.42 -2.81 -21.55
C THR A 42 -6.15 -2.74 -20.70
N VAL A 43 -6.26 -2.91 -19.38
CA VAL A 43 -5.10 -3.10 -18.49
C VAL A 43 -4.27 -4.28 -18.98
N ILE A 44 -4.86 -5.45 -19.22
CA ILE A 44 -4.13 -6.62 -19.75
C ILE A 44 -3.48 -6.31 -21.09
N ALA A 45 -4.23 -5.73 -22.02
CA ALA A 45 -3.75 -5.45 -23.38
C ALA A 45 -2.60 -4.43 -23.42
N THR A 46 -2.46 -3.61 -22.37
CA THR A 46 -1.45 -2.56 -22.23
C THR A 46 -0.31 -2.92 -21.26
N ILE A 47 -0.25 -4.15 -20.74
CA ILE A 47 0.93 -4.63 -19.99
C ILE A 47 2.12 -4.72 -20.95
N GLU A 48 2.99 -3.71 -20.91
CA GLU A 48 4.18 -3.62 -21.74
C GLU A 48 5.35 -3.18 -20.87
N GLN A 49 6.51 -3.83 -21.01
CA GLN A 49 7.76 -3.47 -20.31
C GLN A 49 7.70 -3.53 -18.76
N ARG A 50 6.78 -4.33 -18.21
CA ARG A 50 6.60 -4.52 -16.76
C ARG A 50 6.90 -5.94 -16.27
N ASP A 51 7.18 -6.87 -17.19
CA ASP A 51 7.57 -8.23 -16.85
C ASP A 51 8.99 -8.26 -16.27
N GLN A 52 9.11 -8.77 -15.05
CA GLN A 52 10.37 -9.03 -14.36
C GLN A 52 10.44 -10.49 -13.93
N THR A 53 11.65 -10.99 -13.70
CA THR A 53 11.87 -12.32 -13.12
C THR A 53 12.52 -12.17 -11.75
N LEU A 54 11.83 -12.64 -10.71
CA LEU A 54 12.41 -12.78 -9.39
C LEU A 54 13.05 -14.17 -9.30
N HIS A 55 14.37 -14.20 -9.38
CA HIS A 55 15.12 -15.45 -9.50
C HIS A 55 15.14 -16.28 -8.20
N THR A 56 15.19 -17.60 -8.39
CA THR A 56 15.43 -18.60 -7.35
C THR A 56 16.62 -18.23 -6.48
N GLY A 57 16.51 -18.48 -5.18
CA GLY A 57 17.57 -18.21 -4.21
C GLY A 57 17.62 -16.76 -3.72
N ARG A 58 16.88 -15.83 -4.34
CA ARG A 58 16.79 -14.45 -3.87
C ARG A 58 16.30 -14.41 -2.42
N ILE A 59 16.98 -13.61 -1.60
CA ILE A 59 16.60 -13.37 -0.21
C ILE A 59 15.76 -12.09 -0.13
N LEU A 60 14.63 -12.22 0.55
CA LEU A 60 13.72 -11.15 0.91
C LEU A 60 13.38 -11.25 2.40
N PHE A 61 12.64 -10.28 2.91
CA PHE A 61 12.39 -10.16 4.33
C PHE A 61 10.90 -10.05 4.61
N ARG A 62 10.49 -10.43 5.82
CA ARG A 62 9.14 -10.19 6.32
C ARG A 62 9.22 -9.86 7.79
N ALA A 63 8.50 -8.83 8.21
CA ALA A 63 8.42 -8.45 9.61
C ALA A 63 7.02 -8.73 10.17
N GLN A 64 6.94 -8.96 11.47
CA GLN A 64 5.70 -8.93 12.25
C GLN A 64 6.00 -8.31 13.62
N GLN A 65 5.08 -7.49 14.14
CA GLN A 65 5.21 -6.92 15.48
C GLN A 65 5.13 -8.02 16.54
N GLY A 66 6.02 -7.93 17.54
CA GLY A 66 6.14 -8.85 18.65
C GLY A 66 7.26 -9.89 18.47
N VAL A 67 7.51 -10.59 19.57
CA VAL A 67 8.52 -11.65 19.73
C VAL A 67 7.95 -12.77 20.61
N GLU A 68 8.66 -13.88 20.71
CA GLU A 68 8.38 -14.96 21.66
C GLU A 68 9.40 -14.89 22.81
N VAL A 69 8.93 -15.11 24.04
CA VAL A 69 9.76 -15.18 25.24
C VAL A 69 9.67 -16.61 25.77
N PHE A 70 10.82 -17.19 26.07
CA PHE A 70 10.92 -18.57 26.53
C PHE A 70 11.70 -18.61 27.85
N ASP A 71 11.25 -19.46 28.77
CA ASP A 71 12.00 -19.80 29.96
C ASP A 71 13.28 -20.57 29.58
N GLN A 72 14.38 -20.18 30.20
CA GLN A 72 15.66 -20.85 30.08
C GLN A 72 15.90 -21.66 31.35
N HIS A 73 16.11 -22.96 31.20
CA HIS A 73 16.45 -23.86 32.30
C HIS A 73 17.87 -24.41 32.12
N ASP A 74 18.56 -24.69 33.23
CA ASP A 74 19.85 -25.41 33.21
C ASP A 74 19.66 -26.91 32.92
N GLU A 75 20.76 -27.67 32.84
CA GLU A 75 20.74 -29.12 32.61
C GLU A 75 19.99 -29.92 33.70
N GLN A 76 19.79 -29.32 34.87
CA GLN A 76 19.10 -29.92 36.02
C GLN A 76 17.62 -29.53 36.07
N GLY A 77 17.15 -28.71 35.13
CA GLY A 77 15.78 -28.23 35.03
C GLY A 77 15.47 -27.02 35.93
N ASN A 78 16.47 -26.40 36.55
CA ASN A 78 16.26 -25.17 37.32
C ASN A 78 16.12 -23.98 36.38
N TRP A 79 15.18 -23.08 36.67
CA TRP A 79 15.03 -21.84 35.91
C TRP A 79 16.22 -20.90 36.13
N ILE A 80 16.82 -20.44 35.03
CA ILE A 80 18.01 -19.56 35.02
C ILE A 80 17.77 -18.22 34.33
N GLY A 81 16.59 -17.99 33.76
CA GLY A 81 16.22 -16.73 33.13
C GLY A 81 15.21 -16.90 32.00
N GLU A 82 15.06 -15.85 31.21
CA GLU A 82 14.26 -15.84 29.99
C GLU A 82 15.16 -15.50 28.80
N TYR A 83 14.83 -16.00 27.62
CA TYR A 83 15.43 -15.54 26.37
C TYR A 83 14.35 -15.17 25.34
N THR A 84 14.65 -14.14 24.56
CA THR A 84 13.79 -13.64 23.49
C THR A 84 14.15 -14.28 22.16
N SER A 85 13.14 -14.70 21.40
CA SER A 85 13.28 -15.20 20.04
C SER A 85 12.30 -14.48 19.11
N GLY A 86 12.63 -14.41 17.82
CA GLY A 86 11.64 -14.06 16.80
C GLY A 86 10.60 -15.18 16.67
N PHE A 87 9.44 -14.85 16.10
CA PHE A 87 8.38 -15.82 15.82
C PHE A 87 8.86 -16.99 14.95
N GLY A 88 8.35 -18.19 15.25
CA GLY A 88 8.61 -19.37 14.43
C GLY A 88 8.16 -19.24 12.97
N ALA A 89 8.82 -19.99 12.08
CA ALA A 89 8.62 -19.96 10.62
C ALA A 89 7.15 -20.10 10.20
N LYS A 90 6.37 -20.96 10.87
CA LYS A 90 4.94 -21.16 10.59
C LYS A 90 4.12 -19.88 10.78
N ARG A 91 4.42 -19.11 11.82
CA ARG A 91 3.75 -17.82 12.10
C ARG A 91 4.16 -16.73 11.13
N MET A 92 5.36 -16.84 10.56
CA MET A 92 5.86 -15.89 9.56
C MET A 92 5.18 -16.05 8.19
N LYS A 93 4.44 -17.13 7.93
CA LYS A 93 3.61 -17.30 6.73
C LYS A 93 2.15 -16.93 6.99
N PRO A 94 1.39 -16.46 5.98
CA PRO A 94 -0.05 -16.24 6.12
C PRO A 94 -0.76 -17.57 6.40
N LEU A 95 -1.83 -17.52 7.20
CA LEU A 95 -2.66 -18.69 7.47
C LEU A 95 -3.44 -19.11 6.23
N GLU A 96 -3.40 -20.41 5.91
CA GLU A 96 -4.21 -20.98 4.84
C GLU A 96 -5.70 -20.70 5.11
N ARG A 97 -6.39 -20.13 4.11
CA ARG A 97 -7.84 -19.81 4.13
C ARG A 97 -8.28 -18.85 5.25
N ARG A 98 -7.34 -18.22 5.98
CA ARG A 98 -7.62 -17.28 7.07
C ARG A 98 -6.73 -16.03 7.01
N ALA A 99 -6.20 -15.74 5.82
CA ALA A 99 -5.48 -14.51 5.59
C ALA A 99 -6.42 -13.31 5.82
N LYS A 100 -5.92 -12.30 6.52
CA LYS A 100 -6.57 -10.99 6.58
C LYS A 100 -6.53 -10.36 5.21
N GLU A 101 -7.49 -9.49 4.93
CA GLU A 101 -7.47 -8.69 3.72
C GLU A 101 -6.25 -7.76 3.68
N GLY A 102 -5.78 -7.49 2.47
CA GLY A 102 -4.72 -6.56 2.17
C GLY A 102 -4.87 -6.03 0.74
N ARG A 103 -3.92 -5.22 0.29
CA ARG A 103 -3.96 -4.56 -1.03
C ARG A 103 -4.00 -5.54 -2.19
N ALA A 104 -3.26 -6.64 -2.07
CA ALA A 104 -3.13 -7.64 -3.11
C ALA A 104 -4.02 -8.86 -2.89
N ASN A 105 -4.85 -8.88 -1.84
CA ASN A 105 -5.67 -10.04 -1.51
C ASN A 105 -6.92 -9.70 -0.68
N PRO A 106 -8.11 -10.24 -1.05
CA PRO A 106 -9.25 -10.22 -0.14
C PRO A 106 -9.04 -11.18 1.03
N ALA A 107 -9.88 -11.03 2.07
CA ALA A 107 -9.89 -11.94 3.20
C ALA A 107 -10.11 -13.40 2.74
N GLY A 108 -9.36 -14.33 3.33
CA GLY A 108 -9.43 -15.76 3.00
C GLY A 108 -8.54 -16.21 1.82
N ILE A 109 -8.04 -15.29 1.00
CA ILE A 109 -7.07 -15.60 -0.06
C ILE A 109 -5.66 -15.24 0.43
N PRO A 110 -4.75 -16.20 0.66
CA PRO A 110 -3.43 -15.92 1.22
C PRO A 110 -2.49 -15.34 0.19
N VAL A 111 -1.82 -14.25 0.55
CA VAL A 111 -0.70 -13.63 -0.18
C VAL A 111 0.43 -13.34 0.81
N LEU A 112 1.66 -13.64 0.41
CA LEU A 112 2.84 -13.42 1.23
C LEU A 112 3.51 -12.10 0.84
N TYR A 113 3.38 -11.10 1.71
CA TYR A 113 4.05 -9.80 1.58
C TYR A 113 5.48 -9.91 2.12
N LEU A 114 6.45 -9.46 1.31
CA LEU A 114 7.88 -9.45 1.56
C LEU A 114 8.48 -8.09 1.21
N GLY A 115 9.52 -7.66 1.91
CA GLY A 115 10.32 -6.49 1.58
C GLY A 115 11.69 -6.87 1.02
N SER A 116 12.30 -5.97 0.26
CA SER A 116 13.65 -6.11 -0.30
C SER A 116 14.74 -6.10 0.78
N THR A 117 14.51 -5.38 1.88
CA THR A 117 15.40 -5.31 3.04
C THR A 117 14.63 -5.55 4.35
N ALA A 118 15.38 -5.79 5.44
CA ALA A 118 14.79 -5.92 6.76
C ALA A 118 14.13 -4.61 7.20
N GLU A 119 14.78 -3.48 6.93
CA GLU A 119 14.33 -2.12 7.24
C GLU A 119 13.01 -1.81 6.52
N THR A 120 12.92 -2.11 5.21
CA THR A 120 11.66 -2.00 4.45
C THR A 120 10.56 -2.84 5.08
N SER A 121 10.85 -4.08 5.48
CA SER A 121 9.84 -4.94 6.08
C SER A 121 9.40 -4.44 7.47
N ILE A 122 10.34 -3.96 8.28
CA ILE A 122 10.07 -3.38 9.60
C ILE A 122 9.24 -2.11 9.46
N SER A 123 9.53 -1.24 8.50
CA SER A 123 8.79 0.02 8.33
C SER A 123 7.34 -0.22 7.88
N GLU A 124 7.09 -1.24 7.06
CA GLU A 124 5.73 -1.64 6.65
C GLU A 124 4.84 -2.06 7.84
N VAL A 125 5.42 -2.67 8.89
CA VAL A 125 4.64 -3.03 10.09
C VAL A 125 4.48 -1.88 11.08
N ARG A 126 5.01 -0.70 10.78
CA ARG A 126 4.83 0.56 11.53
C ARG A 126 5.00 0.43 13.05
N PRO A 127 6.14 -0.06 13.50
CA PRO A 127 6.46 -0.13 14.91
C PRO A 127 6.65 1.27 15.50
N TRP A 128 6.53 1.40 16.82
CA TRP A 128 7.02 2.54 17.58
C TRP A 128 8.49 2.34 18.00
N VAL A 129 9.18 3.41 18.40
CA VAL A 129 10.54 3.31 18.96
C VAL A 129 10.51 2.45 20.22
N GLY A 130 11.39 1.46 20.29
CA GLY A 130 11.46 0.46 21.36
C GLY A 130 10.58 -0.77 21.11
N ALA A 131 9.73 -0.79 20.07
CA ALA A 131 8.95 -1.97 19.74
C ALA A 131 9.84 -3.13 19.34
N GLU A 132 9.43 -4.34 19.73
CA GLU A 132 10.08 -5.59 19.36
C GLU A 132 9.39 -6.17 18.14
N VAL A 133 10.19 -6.61 17.17
CA VAL A 133 9.72 -7.04 15.86
C VAL A 133 10.43 -8.34 15.49
N SER A 134 9.66 -9.34 15.05
CA SER A 134 10.20 -10.56 14.49
C SER A 134 10.45 -10.36 13.00
N VAL A 135 11.69 -10.55 12.55
CA VAL A 135 12.07 -10.46 11.14
C VAL A 135 12.50 -11.83 10.62
N ALA A 136 11.82 -12.29 9.58
CA ALA A 136 12.16 -13.48 8.83
C ALA A 136 13.00 -13.13 7.61
N LYS A 137 14.04 -13.91 7.37
CA LYS A 137 14.67 -14.03 6.05
C LYS A 137 13.94 -15.11 5.27
N CYS A 138 13.58 -14.78 4.04
CA CYS A 138 12.77 -15.60 3.16
C CYS A 138 13.54 -15.87 1.87
N ARG A 139 13.60 -17.12 1.43
CA ARG A 139 14.26 -17.53 0.17
C ARG A 139 13.22 -17.93 -0.86
N ILE A 140 13.35 -17.38 -2.07
CA ILE A 140 12.55 -17.79 -3.23
C ILE A 140 13.00 -19.17 -3.71
N LEU A 141 12.06 -20.10 -3.90
CA LEU A 141 12.34 -21.51 -4.22
C LEU A 141 12.36 -21.85 -5.71
N ARG A 142 11.78 -20.98 -6.55
CA ARG A 142 11.74 -21.10 -8.00
C ARG A 142 11.65 -19.71 -8.63
N ASP A 143 11.98 -19.58 -9.91
CA ASP A 143 11.82 -18.31 -10.62
C ASP A 143 10.33 -17.92 -10.63
N LEU A 144 10.06 -16.67 -10.27
CA LEU A 144 8.70 -16.12 -10.20
C LEU A 144 8.54 -15.03 -11.25
N ARG A 145 7.55 -15.20 -12.14
CA ARG A 145 7.16 -14.14 -13.07
C ARG A 145 6.50 -13.02 -12.27
N THR A 146 7.11 -11.84 -12.27
CA THR A 146 6.73 -10.74 -11.38
C THR A 146 6.34 -9.53 -12.22
N LEU A 147 5.19 -8.94 -11.92
CA LEU A 147 4.77 -7.69 -12.55
C LEU A 147 5.35 -6.51 -11.76
N ASP A 148 6.05 -5.62 -12.45
CA ASP A 148 6.61 -4.41 -11.87
C ASP A 148 5.60 -3.25 -11.88
N LEU A 149 5.20 -2.86 -10.67
CA LEU A 149 4.30 -1.74 -10.36
C LEU A 149 5.05 -0.62 -9.62
N SER A 150 6.36 -0.50 -9.82
CA SER A 150 7.20 0.55 -9.23
C SER A 150 7.52 1.72 -10.17
N LEU A 151 7.28 1.57 -11.48
CA LEU A 151 7.70 2.52 -12.52
C LEU A 151 7.06 3.91 -12.38
N GLY A 152 5.80 4.00 -11.98
CA GLY A 152 5.07 5.25 -11.78
C GLY A 152 5.16 5.83 -10.36
N HIS A 153 5.94 5.23 -9.46
CA HIS A 153 5.92 5.63 -8.05
C HIS A 153 6.38 7.08 -7.84
N GLY A 154 5.60 7.86 -7.09
CA GLY A 154 5.93 9.25 -6.76
C GLY A 154 5.71 10.22 -7.93
N HIS A 155 5.33 9.72 -9.10
CA HIS A 155 4.89 10.53 -10.21
C HIS A 155 3.39 10.84 -10.08
N SER A 156 3.02 12.06 -10.40
CA SER A 156 1.62 12.47 -10.53
C SER A 156 1.12 12.09 -11.92
N SER A 157 -0.07 11.50 -12.01
CA SER A 157 -0.78 11.28 -13.29
C SER A 157 -1.06 12.59 -14.04
N PHE A 158 -1.01 13.73 -13.35
CA PHE A 158 -1.06 15.07 -13.93
C PHE A 158 0.30 15.59 -14.40
N GLY A 159 1.42 15.03 -13.94
CA GLY A 159 2.76 15.58 -14.16
C GLY A 159 3.21 15.58 -15.63
N GLY A 160 2.64 14.70 -16.44
CA GLY A 160 2.84 14.66 -17.90
C GLY A 160 1.81 15.44 -18.71
N LEU A 161 0.77 16.00 -18.07
CA LEU A 161 -0.35 16.67 -18.74
C LEU A 161 -0.26 18.19 -18.55
N ASN A 162 -0.50 18.96 -19.61
CA ASN A 162 -0.62 20.41 -19.53
C ASN A 162 -2.02 20.85 -19.06
N MET A 163 -2.15 22.11 -18.62
CA MET A 163 -3.42 22.66 -18.13
C MET A 163 -4.54 22.57 -19.18
N GLY A 164 -4.23 22.72 -20.47
CA GLY A 164 -5.21 22.56 -21.53
C GLY A 164 -5.75 21.14 -21.62
N GLN A 165 -4.90 20.13 -21.43
CA GLN A 165 -5.29 18.73 -21.44
C GLN A 165 -6.16 18.39 -20.23
N ILE A 166 -5.80 18.91 -19.05
CA ILE A 166 -6.58 18.72 -17.81
C ILE A 166 -7.96 19.37 -17.93
N MET A 167 -8.04 20.56 -18.54
CA MET A 167 -9.28 21.30 -18.76
C MET A 167 -10.07 20.82 -20.00
N GLY A 168 -9.57 19.82 -20.73
CA GLY A 168 -10.22 19.27 -21.93
C GLY A 168 -10.20 20.21 -23.15
N THR A 169 -9.33 21.22 -23.16
CA THR A 169 -9.17 22.17 -24.28
C THR A 169 -8.14 21.71 -25.30
N THR A 170 -7.30 20.73 -24.96
CA THR A 170 -6.38 20.05 -25.89
C THR A 170 -6.52 18.53 -25.79
N PRO A 171 -6.40 17.80 -26.92
CA PRO A 171 -6.51 16.35 -26.92
C PRO A 171 -5.33 15.69 -26.18
N ILE A 172 -5.61 14.57 -25.53
CA ILE A 172 -4.62 13.73 -24.85
C ILE A 172 -4.38 12.49 -25.71
N SER A 173 -3.13 12.21 -26.03
CA SER A 173 -2.76 11.03 -26.82
C SER A 173 -3.00 9.72 -26.08
N ALA A 174 -3.13 8.62 -26.82
CA ALA A 174 -3.24 7.28 -26.25
C ALA A 174 -2.07 6.92 -25.31
N SER A 175 -0.85 7.36 -25.65
CA SER A 175 0.34 7.13 -24.82
C SER A 175 0.29 7.90 -23.50
N GLU A 176 -0.17 9.15 -23.52
CA GLU A 176 -0.32 9.96 -22.30
C GLU A 176 -1.42 9.37 -21.39
N LYS A 177 -2.56 8.97 -21.96
CA LYS A 177 -3.63 8.27 -21.22
C LYS A 177 -3.10 6.98 -20.58
N LYS A 178 -2.38 6.16 -21.34
CA LYS A 178 -1.76 4.92 -20.86
C LYS A 178 -0.81 5.21 -19.69
N SER A 179 0.08 6.20 -19.84
CA SER A 179 1.03 6.57 -18.80
C SER A 179 0.34 7.02 -17.51
N ALA A 180 -0.71 7.85 -17.62
CA ALA A 180 -1.46 8.34 -16.47
C ALA A 180 -2.17 7.20 -15.72
N VAL A 181 -2.89 6.34 -16.44
CA VAL A 181 -3.62 5.21 -15.84
C VAL A 181 -2.67 4.24 -15.13
N TRP A 182 -1.54 3.91 -15.75
CA TRP A 182 -0.55 3.04 -15.13
C TRP A 182 0.14 3.69 -13.91
N THR A 183 0.36 5.01 -13.94
CA THR A 183 0.86 5.76 -12.78
C THR A 183 -0.13 5.68 -11.62
N ASP A 184 -1.43 5.79 -11.88
CA ASP A 184 -2.46 5.66 -10.85
C ASP A 184 -2.53 4.25 -10.27
N ILE A 185 -2.38 3.21 -11.11
CA ILE A 185 -2.29 1.81 -10.66
C ILE A 185 -1.05 1.62 -9.75
N ASP A 186 0.13 2.06 -10.20
CA ASP A 186 1.39 1.93 -9.44
C ASP A 186 1.29 2.62 -8.06
N ASN A 187 0.71 3.83 -8.05
CA ASN A 187 0.47 4.60 -6.84
C ASN A 187 -0.57 3.93 -5.92
N ALA A 188 -1.62 3.32 -6.47
CA ALA A 188 -2.63 2.64 -5.69
C ALA A 188 -2.07 1.45 -4.91
N PHE A 189 -1.20 0.65 -5.52
CA PHE A 189 -0.50 -0.43 -4.81
C PHE A 189 0.47 0.12 -3.75
N SER A 190 1.12 1.25 -4.03
CA SER A 190 2.13 1.86 -3.15
C SER A 190 1.59 2.74 -2.02
N ARG A 191 0.33 3.22 -2.08
CA ARG A 191 -0.26 4.18 -1.10
C ARG A 191 -0.02 3.72 0.37
N PRO A 192 0.07 4.58 1.39
CA PRO A 192 0.19 4.08 2.75
C PRO A 192 -1.19 3.65 3.25
N VAL A 193 -1.25 2.53 3.99
CA VAL A 193 -2.47 2.11 4.69
C VAL A 193 -2.76 3.09 5.83
N THR A 194 -3.87 3.80 5.92
CA THR A 194 -4.21 4.51 7.17
C THR A 194 -4.97 3.58 8.12
N LEU A 195 -4.87 3.79 9.44
CA LEU A 195 -5.69 3.05 10.42
C LEU A 195 -7.20 3.27 10.21
N SER A 196 -7.55 4.30 9.42
CA SER A 196 -8.90 4.67 9.00
C SER A 196 -9.27 4.17 7.60
N ASP A 197 -8.39 3.45 6.89
CA ASP A 197 -8.72 2.94 5.55
C ASP A 197 -9.91 1.99 5.66
N ASP A 198 -10.94 2.25 4.87
CA ASP A 198 -12.09 1.35 4.77
C ASP A 198 -11.66 0.11 3.98
N SER A 199 -12.16 -1.07 4.35
CA SER A 199 -12.06 -2.30 3.55
C SER A 199 -12.35 -2.08 2.05
N ALA A 200 -13.23 -1.12 1.73
CA ALA A 200 -13.55 -0.73 0.37
C ALA A 200 -12.34 -0.19 -0.41
N ASP A 201 -11.37 0.47 0.23
CA ASP A 201 -10.25 1.13 -0.45
C ASP A 201 -9.32 0.16 -1.16
N TYR A 202 -9.23 -1.09 -0.69
CA TYR A 202 -8.44 -2.15 -1.29
C TYR A 202 -9.12 -2.89 -2.44
N VAL A 203 -10.44 -2.75 -2.59
CA VAL A 203 -11.19 -3.50 -3.61
C VAL A 203 -10.60 -3.34 -5.02
N PRO A 204 -10.25 -2.11 -5.49
CA PRO A 204 -9.69 -1.95 -6.82
C PRO A 204 -8.36 -2.69 -7.03
N THR A 205 -7.45 -2.64 -6.05
CA THR A 205 -6.13 -3.29 -6.14
C THR A 205 -6.22 -4.79 -5.92
N GLN A 206 -7.17 -5.28 -5.12
CA GLN A 206 -7.44 -6.72 -4.95
C GLN A 206 -7.91 -7.34 -6.26
N ILE A 207 -8.88 -6.71 -6.95
CA ILE A 207 -9.36 -7.18 -8.26
C ILE A 207 -8.23 -7.18 -9.28
N LEU A 208 -7.39 -6.12 -9.32
CA LEU A 208 -6.22 -6.07 -10.20
C LEU A 208 -5.19 -7.17 -9.86
N ALA A 209 -4.94 -7.44 -8.58
CA ALA A 209 -4.03 -8.50 -8.17
C ALA A 209 -4.53 -9.90 -8.62
N GLU A 210 -5.84 -10.16 -8.49
CA GLU A 210 -6.44 -11.39 -9.03
C GLU A 210 -6.39 -11.46 -10.55
N LEU A 211 -6.59 -10.33 -11.24
CA LEU A 211 -6.43 -10.22 -12.69
C LEU A 211 -5.01 -10.60 -13.11
N PHE A 212 -3.98 -10.03 -12.48
CA PHE A 212 -2.58 -10.33 -12.79
C PHE A 212 -2.22 -11.78 -12.49
N ARG A 213 -2.70 -12.33 -11.36
CA ARG A 213 -2.55 -13.75 -11.04
C ARG A 213 -3.18 -14.63 -12.13
N ALA A 214 -4.37 -14.28 -12.63
CA ALA A 214 -5.03 -15.01 -13.71
C ALA A 214 -4.27 -14.92 -15.05
N GLN A 215 -3.48 -13.87 -15.27
CA GLN A 215 -2.55 -13.74 -16.41
C GLN A 215 -1.22 -14.50 -16.23
N GLY A 216 -1.09 -15.29 -15.15
CA GLY A 216 0.07 -16.13 -14.90
C GLY A 216 1.25 -15.41 -14.24
N TYR A 217 1.03 -14.25 -13.62
CA TYR A 217 2.01 -13.69 -12.70
C TYR A 217 2.01 -14.45 -11.38
N ASP A 218 3.20 -14.70 -10.85
CA ASP A 218 3.41 -15.32 -9.53
C ASP A 218 3.47 -14.28 -8.41
N ALA A 219 3.85 -13.06 -8.74
CA ALA A 219 4.01 -11.97 -7.80
C ALA A 219 3.80 -10.59 -8.45
N ILE A 220 3.57 -9.60 -7.60
CA ILE A 220 3.64 -8.17 -7.97
C ILE A 220 4.71 -7.50 -7.12
N ALA A 221 5.55 -6.67 -7.73
CA ALA A 221 6.53 -5.83 -7.04
C ALA A 221 6.07 -4.37 -7.11
N TYR A 222 6.16 -3.65 -6.01
CA TYR A 222 5.75 -2.25 -5.93
C TYR A 222 6.65 -1.50 -4.95
N LYS A 223 6.71 -0.18 -5.07
CA LYS A 223 7.64 0.60 -4.27
C LYS A 223 7.24 0.61 -2.79
N SER A 224 8.23 0.53 -1.91
CA SER A 224 8.02 0.74 -0.48
C SER A 224 7.89 2.24 -0.22
N GLN A 225 6.86 2.65 0.54
CA GLN A 225 6.70 4.05 0.90
C GLN A 225 7.49 4.50 2.12
N PHE A 226 7.83 3.58 3.03
CA PHE A 226 8.48 3.90 4.31
C PHE A 226 9.94 3.43 4.38
N GLY A 227 10.56 3.15 3.23
CA GLY A 227 11.95 2.70 3.13
C GLY A 227 12.80 3.71 2.35
N ASP A 228 14.12 3.49 2.33
CA ASP A 228 15.03 4.26 1.47
C ASP A 228 14.59 4.18 -0.01
N ASP A 229 15.05 5.13 -0.84
CA ASP A 229 14.69 5.26 -2.27
C ASP A 229 14.94 4.00 -3.12
N GLU A 230 15.58 2.95 -2.57
CA GLU A 230 15.82 1.65 -3.22
C GLU A 230 14.90 0.52 -2.72
N GLY A 231 14.18 0.70 -1.61
CA GLY A 231 13.31 -0.30 -1.01
C GLY A 231 12.09 -0.63 -1.89
N TYR A 232 11.73 -1.91 -1.97
CA TYR A 232 10.53 -2.36 -2.66
C TYR A 232 9.86 -3.53 -1.92
N ASN A 233 8.55 -3.63 -2.09
CA ASN A 233 7.72 -4.70 -1.58
C ASN A 233 7.39 -5.68 -2.70
N ILE A 234 7.19 -6.94 -2.33
CA ILE A 234 6.74 -8.00 -3.22
C ILE A 234 5.57 -8.71 -2.55
N ALA A 235 4.46 -8.83 -3.26
CA ALA A 235 3.36 -9.69 -2.86
C ALA A 235 3.39 -10.96 -3.70
N VAL A 236 3.72 -12.09 -3.08
CA VAL A 236 3.81 -13.41 -3.72
C VAL A 236 2.47 -14.14 -3.54
N PHE A 237 1.85 -14.53 -4.65
CA PHE A 237 0.52 -15.14 -4.66
C PHE A 237 0.50 -16.59 -4.17
N ASP A 238 1.64 -17.28 -4.24
CA ASP A 238 1.82 -18.63 -3.74
C ASP A 238 2.84 -18.66 -2.58
N PRO A 239 2.39 -18.66 -1.31
CA PRO A 239 3.29 -18.75 -0.15
C PRO A 239 4.15 -20.02 -0.09
N SER A 240 3.84 -21.06 -0.88
CA SER A 240 4.65 -22.27 -0.96
C SER A 240 5.91 -22.07 -1.80
N ALA A 241 5.96 -21.06 -2.67
CA ALA A 241 7.12 -20.71 -3.48
C ALA A 241 8.24 -20.01 -2.67
N VAL A 242 8.04 -19.83 -1.36
CA VAL A 242 8.95 -19.11 -0.47
C VAL A 242 9.22 -19.94 0.77
N ASP A 243 10.49 -20.09 1.14
CA ASP A 243 10.91 -20.73 2.38
C ASP A 243 11.38 -19.71 3.41
N VAL A 244 11.11 -19.97 4.69
CA VAL A 244 11.58 -19.11 5.80
C VAL A 244 12.86 -19.72 6.36
N ILE A 245 13.98 -19.06 6.12
CA ILE A 245 15.31 -19.63 6.37
C ILE A 245 15.83 -19.33 7.78
N SER A 246 15.38 -18.21 8.37
CA SER A 246 15.73 -17.82 9.72
C SER A 246 14.77 -16.73 10.21
N CYS A 247 14.49 -16.72 11.50
CA CYS A 247 13.77 -15.63 12.17
C CYS A 247 14.65 -15.07 13.28
N ALA A 248 14.67 -13.75 13.46
CA ALA A 248 15.41 -13.09 14.53
C ALA A 248 14.57 -11.97 15.16
N PRO A 249 14.72 -11.74 16.48
CA PRO A 249 14.12 -10.59 17.13
C PRO A 249 14.93 -9.32 16.82
N TYR A 250 14.23 -8.24 16.53
CA TYR A 250 14.76 -6.90 16.31
C TYR A 250 14.09 -5.96 17.31
N ARG A 251 14.82 -4.93 17.74
CA ARG A 251 14.26 -3.82 18.49
C ARG A 251 14.43 -2.55 17.66
N VAL A 252 13.36 -1.77 17.55
CA VAL A 252 13.40 -0.52 16.79
C VAL A 252 14.08 0.55 17.62
N GLU A 253 15.24 1.04 17.18
CA GLU A 253 16.01 2.03 17.94
C GLU A 253 15.61 3.46 17.59
N THR A 254 15.24 3.74 16.34
CA THR A 254 14.94 5.11 15.89
C THR A 254 13.95 5.07 14.72
N ILE A 255 13.10 6.11 14.62
CA ILE A 255 12.22 6.36 13.49
C ILE A 255 12.51 7.78 12.98
N LYS A 256 12.91 7.91 11.72
CA LYS A 256 13.14 9.21 11.09
C LYS A 256 11.81 9.78 10.61
N VAL A 257 11.36 10.86 11.24
CA VAL A 257 10.18 11.61 10.80
C VAL A 257 10.65 12.83 10.01
N THR A 258 10.13 12.99 8.80
CA THR A 258 10.30 14.21 7.98
C THR A 258 8.92 14.80 7.74
N ALA A 259 8.76 16.09 8.01
CA ALA A 259 7.50 16.79 7.86
C ALA A 259 7.71 18.08 7.08
N ALA A 260 6.77 18.38 6.20
CA ALA A 260 6.65 19.66 5.52
C ALA A 260 5.21 20.14 5.70
N GLN A 261 5.05 21.42 6.03
CA GLN A 261 3.75 22.06 6.01
C GLN A 261 3.25 22.11 4.56
N PHE A 262 2.06 21.54 4.30
CA PHE A 262 1.51 21.49 2.94
C PHE A 262 0.48 22.60 2.65
N ASP A 263 -0.01 23.28 3.69
CA ASP A 263 -1.03 24.32 3.59
C ASP A 263 -0.83 25.43 4.63
N ASN A 264 -1.61 26.51 4.54
CA ASN A 264 -1.46 27.67 5.41
C ASN A 264 -1.87 27.39 6.86
N ASP A 265 -1.30 28.16 7.78
CA ASP A 265 -1.80 28.23 9.16
C ASP A 265 -3.27 28.69 9.13
N TRP A 266 -4.17 27.78 9.45
CA TRP A 266 -5.62 28.02 9.39
C TRP A 266 -6.14 28.74 10.65
N TYR A 267 -5.44 28.61 11.77
CA TYR A 267 -5.71 29.38 12.99
C TYR A 267 -4.62 30.43 13.19
N LYS A 268 -5.03 31.68 13.35
CA LYS A 268 -4.16 32.79 13.74
C LYS A 268 -4.77 33.45 14.96
N HIS A 269 -4.04 33.45 16.06
CA HIS A 269 -4.44 34.21 17.24
C HIS A 269 -4.43 35.71 16.88
N VAL A 270 -5.61 36.35 16.87
CA VAL A 270 -5.72 37.79 16.71
C VAL A 270 -5.54 38.43 18.08
N ALA A 271 -4.41 39.10 18.31
CA ALA A 271 -4.26 39.93 19.50
C ALA A 271 -5.29 41.06 19.45
N GLY A 272 -6.30 41.01 20.34
CA GLY A 272 -7.37 42.02 20.44
C GLY A 272 -8.80 41.47 20.54
N GLU A 273 -9.04 40.17 20.33
CA GLU A 273 -10.40 39.59 20.49
C GLU A 273 -10.86 39.49 21.96
N GLU A 274 -9.94 39.51 22.92
CA GLU A 274 -10.29 39.59 24.36
C GLU A 274 -10.93 40.95 24.73
N GLU A 275 -10.54 42.06 24.09
CA GLU A 275 -11.14 43.38 24.35
C GLU A 275 -12.55 43.50 23.75
N LEU A 276 -12.78 42.92 22.55
CA LEU A 276 -14.10 42.94 21.91
C LEU A 276 -15.13 42.06 22.65
N ASN A 277 -14.73 40.90 23.17
CA ASN A 277 -15.61 40.04 23.98
C ASN A 277 -15.87 40.59 25.38
N GLN A 278 -14.95 41.38 25.97
CA GLN A 278 -15.20 42.08 27.24
C GLN A 278 -16.11 43.32 27.07
N LEU A 279 -16.05 44.01 25.93
CA LEU A 279 -16.93 45.14 25.60
C LEU A 279 -18.36 44.71 25.21
N ALA A 280 -18.52 43.52 24.61
CA ALA A 280 -19.83 42.95 24.29
C ALA A 280 -20.61 42.51 25.54
N ASN A 281 -19.93 42.01 26.57
CA ASN A 281 -20.57 41.59 27.83
C ASN A 281 -20.90 42.75 28.78
N SER A 282 -20.36 43.96 28.57
CA SER A 282 -20.64 45.13 29.43
C SER A 282 -21.77 46.02 28.89
N THR A 283 -22.27 45.78 27.68
CA THR A 283 -23.36 46.54 27.07
C THR A 283 -24.75 45.89 27.22
N GLU A 284 -24.84 44.66 27.73
CA GLU A 284 -26.12 43.97 27.99
C GLU A 284 -26.71 44.20 29.41
N GLU A 285 -25.98 44.85 30.33
CA GLU A 285 -26.47 45.06 31.71
C GLU A 285 -27.29 46.36 31.93
N ASP A 286 -27.31 47.31 30.99
CA ASP A 286 -27.85 48.67 31.27
C ASP A 286 -29.27 48.95 30.72
N HIS A 287 -29.99 47.94 30.24
CA HIS A 287 -31.40 48.07 29.82
C HIS A 287 -32.30 46.97 30.40
N ARG A 288 -32.62 47.08 31.69
CA ARG A 288 -33.86 46.54 32.26
C ARG A 288 -34.68 47.68 32.88
N PRO A 289 -35.87 48.01 32.34
CA PRO A 289 -36.74 49.01 32.93
C PRO A 289 -37.37 48.48 34.23
N THR A 290 -37.34 49.31 35.27
CA THR A 290 -38.13 49.17 36.51
C THR A 290 -39.61 49.35 36.28
#